data_AF-A0AAT9EXA2-F1
#
_entry.id   AF-A0AAT9EXA2-F1
#
_cell.length_a   1.000
_cell.length_b   1.000
_cell.length_c   1.000
_cell.angle_alpha   90.00
_cell.angle_beta   90.00
_cell.angle_gamma   90.00
#
_symmetry.space_group_name_H-M   'P 1'
#
loop_
_entity.id
_entity.type
_entity.pdbx_description
1 polymer ?
#
loop_
_entity_poly.entity_id
_entity_poly.type
_entity_poly.pdbx_seq_one_letter_code
_entity_poly.pdbx_strand_id
1 'polypeptide(L)'
;MKRIVLAGVALCSCCFAQARVDLEYHAAPPKDSKVTEEYQKKRDALRHKVWNVDNLTLANEQAIAREQQREAAETAERQQRNLEQQQKKQRCLRRHSKDPHREAKCYTHSF
;
A
#
# COMPACT_ATOMS: atom_id res chain seq x y z
N MET A 1 38.70 49.57 -55.54
CA MET A 1 38.63 49.69 -54.07
C MET A 1 37.23 49.94 -53.48
N LYS A 2 36.21 50.38 -54.23
CA LYS A 2 34.85 50.62 -53.70
C LYS A 2 34.03 49.35 -53.36
N ARG A 3 34.31 48.21 -54.01
CA ARG A 3 33.55 46.95 -53.81
C ARG A 3 33.90 46.19 -52.53
N ILE A 4 35.13 46.33 -52.03
CA ILE A 4 35.62 45.63 -50.83
C ILE A 4 35.04 46.27 -49.57
N VAL A 5 34.90 47.61 -49.56
CA VAL A 5 34.31 48.35 -48.45
C VAL A 5 32.82 48.02 -48.28
N LEU A 6 32.07 47.89 -49.38
CA LEU A 6 30.66 47.49 -49.36
C LEU A 6 30.45 46.06 -48.84
N ALA A 7 31.32 45.12 -49.23
CA ALA A 7 31.27 43.75 -48.72
C ALA A 7 31.61 43.68 -47.22
N GLY A 8 32.55 44.48 -46.75
CA GLY A 8 32.90 44.57 -45.33
C GLY A 8 31.77 45.12 -44.45
N VAL A 9 31.04 46.13 -44.93
CA VAL A 9 29.88 46.71 -44.21
C VAL A 9 28.72 45.71 -44.15
N ALA A 10 28.48 44.97 -45.24
CA ALA A 10 27.44 43.95 -45.28
C ALA A 10 27.75 42.77 -44.33
N LEU A 11 28.99 42.27 -44.33
CA LEU A 11 29.42 41.20 -43.43
C LEU A 11 29.33 41.61 -41.95
N CYS A 12 29.70 42.86 -41.63
CA CYS A 12 29.62 43.39 -40.28
C CYS A 12 28.16 43.48 -39.79
N SER A 13 27.23 43.92 -40.64
CA SER A 13 25.80 44.04 -40.32
C SER A 13 25.13 42.68 -40.00
N CYS A 14 25.50 41.62 -40.73
CA CYS A 14 24.92 40.28 -40.53
C CYS A 14 25.35 39.65 -39.18
N CYS A 15 26.59 39.88 -38.73
CA CYS A 15 27.08 39.33 -37.47
C CYS A 15 26.36 39.92 -36.24
N PHE A 16 25.99 41.20 -36.27
CA PHE A 16 25.24 41.82 -35.17
C PHE A 16 23.79 41.36 -35.09
N ALA A 17 23.18 40.96 -36.21
CA ALA A 17 21.83 40.40 -36.21
C ALA A 17 21.79 39.01 -35.56
N GLN A 18 22.77 38.14 -35.84
CA GLN A 18 22.82 36.79 -35.27
C GLN A 18 23.12 36.80 -33.77
N ALA A 19 23.98 37.71 -33.30
CA ALA A 19 24.31 37.84 -31.87
C ALA A 19 23.14 38.31 -31.00
N ARG A 20 22.16 39.05 -31.55
CA ARG A 20 20.96 39.46 -30.80
C ARG A 20 19.98 38.33 -30.60
N VAL A 21 19.83 37.45 -31.59
CA VAL A 21 18.91 36.31 -31.50
C VAL A 21 19.39 35.28 -30.46
N ASP A 22 20.70 35.06 -30.37
CA ASP A 22 21.29 34.16 -29.37
C ASP A 22 21.15 34.70 -27.94
N LEU A 23 21.20 36.03 -27.75
CA LEU A 23 21.00 36.66 -26.45
C LEU A 23 19.54 36.60 -25.97
N GLU A 24 18.58 36.70 -26.90
CA GLU A 24 17.15 36.55 -26.59
C GLU A 24 16.76 35.10 -26.28
N TYR A 25 17.39 34.12 -26.94
CA TYR A 25 17.15 32.70 -26.68
C TYR A 25 17.72 32.24 -25.33
N HIS A 26 18.82 32.85 -24.87
CA HIS A 26 19.42 32.61 -23.56
C HIS A 26 18.97 33.60 -22.47
N ALA A 27 17.93 34.39 -22.71
CA ALA A 27 17.36 35.26 -21.69
C ALA A 27 16.95 34.44 -20.46
N ALA A 28 17.37 34.91 -19.28
CA ALA A 28 17.04 34.27 -18.01
C ALA A 28 15.52 34.07 -17.90
N PRO A 29 15.05 32.91 -17.39
CA PRO A 29 13.63 32.66 -17.26
C PRO A 29 12.98 33.80 -16.45
N PRO A 30 11.81 34.30 -16.89
CA PRO A 30 11.18 35.46 -16.27
C PRO A 30 10.95 35.17 -14.78
N LYS A 31 11.48 36.04 -13.91
CA LYS A 31 11.34 35.94 -12.44
C LYS A 31 9.88 35.91 -11.97
N ASP A 32 8.94 36.32 -12.82
CA ASP A 32 7.51 36.40 -12.55
C ASP A 32 6.70 35.24 -13.15
N SER A 33 7.28 34.05 -13.33
CA SER A 33 6.47 32.83 -13.53
C SER A 33 5.75 32.43 -12.24
N LYS A 34 4.92 33.33 -11.68
CA LYS A 34 4.05 33.02 -10.56
C LYS A 34 3.03 32.02 -11.05
N VAL A 35 3.15 30.79 -10.56
CA VAL A 35 2.13 29.78 -10.76
C VAL A 35 0.81 30.34 -10.25
N THR A 36 -0.18 30.48 -11.13
CA THR A 36 -1.49 31.02 -10.77
C THR A 36 -2.15 30.12 -9.73
N GLU A 37 -2.86 30.71 -8.77
CA GLU A 37 -3.56 29.95 -7.72
C GLU A 37 -4.52 28.90 -8.31
N GLU A 38 -5.12 29.20 -9.46
CA GLU A 38 -5.97 28.26 -10.19
C GLU A 38 -5.22 27.02 -10.68
N TYR A 39 -4.00 27.20 -11.18
CA TYR A 39 -3.15 26.08 -11.59
C TYR A 39 -2.75 25.24 -10.36
N GLN A 40 -2.40 25.89 -9.25
CA GLN A 40 -2.05 25.21 -8.01
C GLN A 40 -3.23 24.38 -7.49
N LYS A 41 -4.44 24.96 -7.44
CA LYS A 41 -5.67 24.25 -7.05
C LYS A 41 -5.99 23.05 -7.95
N LYS A 42 -5.84 23.20 -9.27
CA LYS A 42 -6.04 22.09 -10.23
C LYS A 42 -5.01 20.99 -10.01
N ARG A 43 -3.75 21.36 -9.76
CA ARG A 43 -2.66 20.41 -9.49
C ARG A 43 -2.85 19.69 -8.16
N ASP A 44 -3.32 20.38 -7.13
CA ASP A 44 -3.61 19.80 -5.82
C ASP A 44 -4.86 18.90 -5.87
N ALA A 45 -5.88 19.26 -6.66
CA ALA A 45 -7.03 18.38 -6.91
C ALA A 45 -6.66 17.11 -7.68
N LEU A 46 -5.62 17.17 -8.51
CA LEU A 46 -5.06 16.02 -9.22
C LEU A 46 -4.07 15.21 -8.37
N ARG A 47 -3.66 15.70 -7.19
CA ARG A 47 -2.86 14.88 -6.28
C ARG A 47 -3.71 13.74 -5.78
N HIS A 48 -3.32 12.53 -6.17
CA HIS A 48 -3.87 11.31 -5.63
C HIS A 48 -3.76 11.33 -4.10
N LYS A 49 -4.79 10.85 -3.40
CA LYS A 49 -4.68 10.55 -1.97
C LYS A 49 -3.57 9.51 -1.81
N VAL A 50 -2.40 9.96 -1.39
CA VAL A 50 -1.31 9.07 -1.01
C VAL A 50 -1.82 8.31 0.20
N TRP A 51 -2.06 7.02 0.01
CA TRP A 51 -2.44 6.15 1.12
C TRP A 51 -1.33 6.24 2.16
N ASN A 52 -1.67 6.60 3.39
CA ASN A 52 -0.70 6.59 4.46
C ASN A 52 -0.37 5.12 4.76
N VAL A 53 0.77 4.67 4.25
CA VAL A 53 1.23 3.28 4.36
C VAL A 53 1.38 2.89 5.82
N ASP A 54 1.89 3.78 6.68
CA ASP A 54 2.10 3.52 8.11
C ASP A 54 0.77 3.27 8.85
N ASN A 55 -0.27 4.03 8.50
CA ASN A 55 -1.61 3.80 9.06
C ASN A 55 -2.21 2.48 8.58
N LEU A 56 -1.96 2.11 7.32
CA LEU A 56 -2.44 0.87 6.75
C LEU A 56 -1.75 -0.35 7.37
N THR A 57 -0.42 -0.29 7.57
CA THR A 57 0.35 -1.35 8.21
C THR A 57 -0.09 -1.54 9.66
N LEU A 58 -0.24 -0.44 10.42
CA LEU A 58 -0.71 -0.50 11.80
C LEU A 58 -2.12 -1.13 11.90
N ALA A 59 -3.04 -0.74 11.01
CA ALA A 59 -4.37 -1.32 10.98
C ALA A 59 -4.35 -2.82 10.65
N ASN A 60 -3.46 -3.24 9.76
CA ASN A 60 -3.30 -4.63 9.37
C ASN A 60 -2.70 -5.47 10.52
N GLU A 61 -1.67 -4.98 11.19
CA GLU A 61 -1.08 -5.64 12.37
C GLU A 61 -2.10 -5.81 13.49
N GLN A 62 -2.94 -4.80 13.74
CA GLN A 62 -4.03 -4.89 14.71
C GLN A 62 -5.09 -5.93 14.31
N ALA A 63 -5.40 -6.06 13.02
CA ALA A 63 -6.33 -7.07 12.53
C ALA A 63 -5.76 -8.48 12.75
N ILE A 64 -4.49 -8.71 12.37
CA ILE A 64 -3.79 -9.98 12.56
C ILE A 64 -3.75 -10.37 14.04
N ALA A 65 -3.43 -9.42 14.94
CA ALA A 65 -3.38 -9.69 16.38
C ALA A 65 -4.75 -10.13 16.93
N ARG A 66 -5.85 -9.55 16.43
CA ARG A 66 -7.22 -9.95 16.82
C ARG A 66 -7.58 -11.34 16.31
N GLU A 67 -7.19 -11.68 15.09
CA GLU A 67 -7.40 -13.01 14.52
C GLU A 67 -6.64 -14.08 15.32
N GLN A 68 -5.37 -13.83 15.62
CA GLN A 68 -4.56 -14.74 16.45
C GLN A 68 -5.15 -14.95 17.85
N GLN A 69 -5.69 -13.89 18.48
CA GLN A 69 -6.37 -14.03 19.77
C GLN A 69 -7.64 -14.88 19.66
N ARG A 70 -8.41 -14.72 18.58
CA ARG A 70 -9.62 -15.53 18.33
C ARG A 70 -9.28 -16.99 18.09
N GLU A 71 -8.25 -17.27 17.29
CA GLU A 71 -7.78 -18.63 17.06
C GLU A 71 -7.26 -19.28 18.34
N ALA A 72 -6.51 -18.54 19.17
CA ALA A 72 -6.05 -19.02 20.47
C ALA A 72 -7.23 -19.36 21.40
N ALA A 73 -8.27 -18.53 21.43
CA ALA A 73 -9.48 -18.81 22.20
C ALA A 73 -10.25 -20.02 21.65
N GLU A 74 -10.46 -20.10 20.34
CA GLU A 74 -11.19 -21.21 19.71
C GLU A 74 -10.45 -22.55 19.89
N THR A 75 -9.12 -22.53 19.77
CA THR A 75 -8.30 -23.73 19.99
C THR A 75 -8.37 -24.19 21.46
N ALA A 76 -8.29 -23.26 22.41
CA ALA A 76 -8.47 -23.58 23.84
C ALA A 76 -9.85 -24.17 24.12
N GLU A 77 -10.92 -23.59 23.59
CA GLU A 77 -12.27 -24.14 23.72
C GLU A 77 -12.40 -25.53 23.07
N ARG A 78 -11.83 -25.71 21.88
CA ARG A 78 -11.86 -27.00 21.18
C ARG A 78 -11.13 -28.06 21.98
N GLN A 79 -9.99 -27.72 22.59
CA GLN A 79 -9.27 -28.61 23.50
C GLN A 79 -10.11 -28.96 24.72
N GLN A 80 -10.78 -27.99 25.36
CA GLN A 80 -11.68 -28.23 26.49
C GLN A 80 -12.83 -29.18 26.10
N ARG A 81 -13.51 -28.92 24.98
CA ARG A 81 -14.59 -29.79 24.47
C ARG A 81 -14.09 -31.22 24.22
N ASN A 82 -12.91 -31.37 23.61
CA ASN A 82 -12.32 -32.69 23.39
C ASN A 82 -12.00 -33.42 24.69
N LEU A 83 -11.47 -32.72 25.70
CA LEU A 83 -11.20 -33.30 27.02
C LEU A 83 -12.50 -33.73 27.71
N GLU A 84 -13.55 -32.91 27.67
CA GLU A 84 -14.86 -33.25 28.21
C GLU A 84 -15.46 -34.49 27.53
N GLN A 85 -15.37 -34.58 26.21
CA GLN A 85 -15.81 -35.74 25.45
C GLN A 85 -15.05 -37.01 25.85
N GLN A 86 -13.73 -36.91 26.00
CA GLN A 86 -12.91 -38.03 26.48
C GLN A 86 -13.31 -38.47 27.89
N GLN A 87 -13.54 -37.54 28.80
CA GLN A 87 -13.98 -37.85 30.16
C GLN A 87 -15.36 -38.53 30.18
N LYS A 88 -16.33 -38.02 29.40
CA LYS A 88 -17.65 -38.63 29.25
C LYS A 88 -17.55 -40.06 28.69
N LYS A 89 -16.71 -40.26 27.67
CA LYS A 89 -16.46 -41.58 27.09
C LYS A 89 -15.88 -42.54 28.13
N GLN A 90 -14.85 -42.13 28.87
CA GLN A 90 -14.27 -42.96 29.94
C GLN A 90 -15.30 -43.29 31.03
N ARG A 91 -16.16 -42.34 31.40
CA ARG A 91 -17.25 -42.57 32.37
C ARG A 91 -18.27 -43.60 31.86
N CYS A 92 -18.63 -43.53 30.58
CA CYS A 92 -19.52 -44.49 29.93
C CYS A 92 -18.91 -45.91 29.95
N LEU A 93 -17.64 -46.04 29.55
CA LEU A 93 -16.93 -47.32 29.52
C LEU A 93 -16.83 -47.95 30.92
N ARG A 94 -16.49 -47.16 31.94
CA ARG A 94 -16.47 -47.65 33.33
C ARG A 94 -17.83 -48.21 33.78
N ARG A 95 -18.93 -47.52 33.43
CA ARG A 95 -20.30 -47.94 33.79
C ARG A 95 -20.75 -49.20 33.05
N HIS A 96 -20.32 -49.40 31.81
CA HIS A 96 -20.81 -50.47 30.94
C HIS A 96 -19.80 -51.60 30.67
N SER A 97 -18.64 -51.60 31.32
CA SER A 97 -17.56 -52.60 31.19
C SER A 97 -17.95 -54.09 31.32
N LYS A 98 -19.12 -54.40 31.88
CA LYS A 98 -19.62 -55.78 32.05
C LYS A 98 -20.60 -56.21 30.96
N ASP A 99 -21.07 -55.29 30.11
CA ASP A 99 -22.05 -55.53 29.06
C ASP A 99 -21.45 -55.08 27.70
N PRO A 100 -20.96 -56.03 26.87
CA PRO A 100 -20.29 -55.71 25.60
C PRO A 100 -21.17 -54.92 24.63
N HIS A 101 -22.49 -55.14 24.64
CA HIS A 101 -23.41 -54.43 23.77
C HIS A 101 -23.60 -52.97 24.19
N ARG A 102 -23.59 -52.70 25.49
CA ARG A 102 -23.66 -51.32 26.01
C ARG A 102 -22.31 -50.61 25.94
N GLU A 103 -21.21 -51.33 26.12
CA GLU A 103 -19.87 -50.80 25.93
C GLU A 103 -19.63 -50.32 24.49
N ALA A 104 -20.06 -51.11 23.49
CA ALA A 104 -19.97 -50.72 22.08
C ALA A 104 -20.69 -49.38 21.78
N LYS A 105 -21.80 -49.08 22.48
CA LYS A 105 -22.52 -47.80 22.34
C LYS A 105 -21.74 -46.59 22.86
N CYS A 106 -20.81 -46.79 23.79
CA CYS A 106 -19.92 -45.72 24.27
C CYS A 106 -18.87 -45.30 23.22
N TYR A 107 -18.63 -46.09 22.18
CA TYR A 107 -17.70 -45.75 21.09
C TYR A 107 -18.41 -45.11 19.90
N THR A 108 -19.69 -45.41 19.69
CA THR A 108 -20.47 -44.92 18.54
C THR A 108 -21.20 -43.62 18.84
N HIS A 109 -21.45 -43.29 20.11
CA HIS A 109 -22.08 -42.03 20.47
C HIS A 109 -21.07 -40.89 20.59
N SER A 110 -21.31 -39.81 19.84
CA SER A 110 -20.63 -38.53 20.02
C SER A 110 -21.15 -37.85 21.30
N PHE A 111 -20.30 -37.72 22.32
CA PHE A 111 -20.64 -37.16 23.64
C PHE A 111 -20.50 -35.63 23.74
#